data_AF-A0A2N5TAY2-F1
#
_entry.id   AF-A0A2N5TAY2-F1
#
_cell.length_a   1.000
_cell.length_b   1.000
_cell.length_c   1.000
_cell.angle_alpha   90.00
_cell.angle_beta   90.00
_cell.angle_gamma   90.00
#
_symmetry.space_group_name_H-M   'P 1'
#
loop_
_entity.id
_entity.type
_entity.pdbx_description
1 polymer ?
#
loop_
_entity_poly.entity_id
_entity_poly.type
_entity_poly.pdbx_seq_one_letter_code
_entity_poly.pdbx_strand_id
1 'polypeptide(L)'
;MLRLDRADEELEQLAFEFRRCLSWGVQYRNQLKHRIDECVFDTGGEHLKAILDSNFGQISYQTRRLVSDELESVQKKHEELLLMWDPDVEKIAALGVAFHAAVPVEWSATLTYLKTYSRPTQSNPDLDLMMEDTELNAQDSDGDSNDGDIPTTGNDINDGELPPLSDLVDIEDMAAPAS
;
A
#
# COMPACT_ATOMS: atom_id res chain seq x y z
N MET A 1 18.49 -49.31 21.53
CA MET A 1 18.62 -47.92 22.01
C MET A 1 18.81 -46.96 20.84
N LEU A 2 19.91 -47.03 20.08
CA LEU A 2 20.23 -46.15 18.93
C LEU A 2 19.16 -45.80 17.87
N ARG A 3 18.12 -46.62 17.66
CA ARG A 3 17.08 -46.34 16.65
C ARG A 3 15.96 -45.44 17.15
N LEU A 4 15.69 -45.48 18.46
CA LEU A 4 14.66 -44.63 19.07
C LEU A 4 15.22 -43.22 19.24
N ASP A 5 16.43 -43.11 19.79
CA ASP A 5 17.13 -41.83 19.98
C ASP A 5 17.26 -41.06 18.65
N ARG A 6 17.60 -41.76 17.55
CA ARG A 6 17.64 -41.17 16.21
C ARG A 6 16.27 -40.71 15.70
N ALA A 7 15.21 -41.46 15.97
CA ALA A 7 13.87 -41.08 15.54
C ALA A 7 13.39 -39.82 16.28
N ASP A 8 13.74 -39.69 17.56
CA ASP A 8 13.45 -38.49 18.36
C ASP A 8 14.21 -37.27 17.80
N GLU A 9 15.50 -37.41 17.48
CA GLU A 9 16.28 -36.34 16.82
C GLU A 9 15.67 -35.90 15.47
N GLU A 10 15.24 -36.86 14.64
CA GLU A 10 14.61 -36.57 13.34
C GLU A 10 13.25 -35.85 13.51
N LEU A 11 12.47 -36.20 14.55
CA LEU A 11 11.22 -35.51 14.87
C LEU A 11 11.45 -34.08 15.37
N GLU A 12 12.47 -33.86 16.21
CA GLU A 12 12.85 -32.51 16.65
C GLU A 12 13.31 -31.65 15.48
N GLN A 13 14.12 -32.20 14.58
CA GLN A 13 14.55 -31.48 13.37
C GLN A 13 13.37 -31.15 12.46
N LEU A 14 12.43 -32.08 12.29
CA LEU A 14 11.24 -31.83 11.48
C LEU A 14 10.37 -30.73 12.10
N ALA A 15 10.20 -30.70 13.42
CA ALA A 15 9.49 -29.63 14.12
C ALA A 15 10.19 -28.27 13.94
N PHE A 16 11.52 -28.24 13.96
CA PHE A 16 12.29 -27.03 13.70
C PHE A 16 12.09 -26.51 12.27
N GLU A 17 12.19 -27.38 11.27
CA GLU A 17 11.97 -26.99 9.87
C GLU A 17 10.53 -26.59 9.59
N PHE A 18 9.56 -27.25 10.25
CA PHE A 18 8.16 -26.85 10.19
C PHE A 18 7.97 -25.42 10.71
N ARG A 19 8.52 -25.10 11.89
CA ARG A 19 8.51 -23.73 12.42
C ARG A 19 9.12 -22.74 11.44
N ARG A 20 10.30 -23.06 10.91
CA ARG A 20 11.04 -22.21 9.97
C ARG A 20 10.22 -21.92 8.71
N CYS A 21 9.56 -22.94 8.14
CA CYS A 21 8.70 -22.81 6.97
C CYS A 21 7.55 -21.82 7.23
N LEU A 22 6.83 -22.00 8.34
CA LEU A 22 5.72 -21.11 8.72
C LEU A 22 6.19 -19.68 8.98
N SER A 23 7.31 -19.51 9.68
CA SER A 23 7.91 -18.20 9.90
C SER A 23 8.28 -17.52 8.58
N TRP A 24 8.83 -18.26 7.62
CA TRP A 24 9.17 -17.70 6.30
C TRP A 24 7.94 -17.24 5.54
N GLY A 25 6.85 -18.02 5.57
CA GLY A 25 5.57 -17.64 4.95
C GLY A 25 5.03 -16.31 5.48
N VAL A 26 5.08 -16.10 6.80
CA VAL A 26 4.66 -14.83 7.43
C VAL A 26 5.63 -13.70 7.11
N GLN A 27 6.93 -13.94 7.20
CA GLN A 27 7.95 -12.93 6.92
C GLN A 27 7.89 -12.43 5.48
N TYR A 28 7.73 -13.33 4.51
CA TYR A 28 7.63 -12.96 3.11
C TYR A 28 6.42 -12.07 2.85
N ARG A 29 5.26 -12.39 3.44
CA ARG A 29 4.07 -11.53 3.39
C ARG A 29 4.36 -10.13 3.93
N ASN A 30 4.99 -10.03 5.10
CA ASN A 30 5.31 -8.73 5.71
C ASN A 30 6.32 -7.93 4.88
N GLN A 31 7.26 -8.60 4.23
CA GLN A 31 8.21 -7.96 3.31
C GLN A 31 7.51 -7.43 2.07
N LEU A 32 6.60 -8.20 1.45
CA LEU A 32 5.80 -7.72 0.32
C LEU A 32 5.00 -6.48 0.69
N LYS A 33 4.29 -6.54 1.83
CA LYS A 33 3.53 -5.39 2.33
C LYS A 33 4.42 -4.15 2.51
N HIS A 34 5.59 -4.32 3.09
CA HIS A 34 6.53 -3.22 3.28
C HIS A 34 6.99 -2.62 1.93
N ARG A 35 7.27 -3.44 0.92
CA ARG A 35 7.66 -2.96 -0.42
C ARG A 35 6.51 -2.26 -1.16
N ILE A 36 5.28 -2.73 -0.99
CA ILE A 36 4.08 -2.05 -1.48
C ILE A 36 3.96 -0.67 -0.83
N ASP A 37 4.04 -0.61 0.51
CA ASP A 37 3.95 0.65 1.25
C ASP A 37 5.06 1.63 0.80
N GLU A 38 6.28 1.17 0.53
CA GLU A 38 7.36 2.00 -0.03
C GLU A 38 7.05 2.57 -1.41
N CYS A 39 6.35 1.82 -2.27
CA CYS A 39 5.95 2.26 -3.60
C CYS A 39 4.80 3.28 -3.53
N VAL A 40 3.80 3.02 -2.68
CA VAL A 40 2.60 3.87 -2.51
C VAL A 40 2.96 5.21 -1.87
N PHE A 41 3.75 5.19 -0.79
CA PHE A 41 4.06 6.39 -0.02
C PHE A 41 5.33 7.13 -0.46
N ASP A 42 6.02 6.65 -1.51
CA ASP A 42 7.32 7.19 -1.96
C ASP A 42 8.38 7.24 -0.85
N THR A 43 8.33 6.28 0.07
CA THR A 43 9.28 6.15 1.18
C THR A 43 10.42 5.20 0.85
N GLY A 44 10.44 4.65 -0.38
CA GLY A 44 11.48 3.75 -0.87
C GLY A 44 12.88 4.33 -0.75
N GLY A 45 13.80 3.54 -0.18
CA GLY A 45 15.21 3.90 -0.08
C GLY A 45 15.89 4.07 -1.45
N GLU A 46 17.13 4.61 -1.44
CA GLU A 46 17.93 4.85 -2.64
C GLU A 46 18.07 3.62 -3.54
N HIS A 47 18.11 2.43 -2.95
CA HIS A 47 18.20 1.17 -3.69
C HIS A 47 16.94 0.89 -4.53
N LEU A 48 15.74 1.05 -3.97
CA LEU A 48 14.49 0.86 -4.72
C LEU A 48 14.39 1.91 -5.83
N LYS A 49 14.75 3.16 -5.52
CA LYS A 49 14.80 4.24 -6.51
C LYS A 49 15.76 3.92 -7.65
N ALA A 50 16.98 3.47 -7.36
CA ALA A 50 17.94 3.06 -8.38
C ALA A 50 17.44 1.88 -9.23
N ILE A 51 16.76 0.89 -8.65
CA ILE A 51 16.15 -0.21 -9.41
C ILE A 51 15.05 0.32 -10.35
N LEU A 52 14.16 1.17 -9.85
CA LEU A 52 13.08 1.73 -10.66
C LEU A 52 13.63 2.58 -11.81
N ASP A 53 14.61 3.44 -11.52
CA ASP A 53 15.28 4.26 -12.54
C ASP A 53 16.00 3.40 -13.58
N SER A 54 16.71 2.35 -13.15
CA SER A 54 17.40 1.44 -14.07
C SER A 54 16.45 0.63 -14.97
N ASN A 55 15.23 0.32 -14.52
CA ASN A 55 14.28 -0.49 -15.29
C ASN A 55 13.31 0.35 -16.13
N PHE A 56 12.93 1.52 -15.63
CA PHE A 56 11.90 2.37 -16.25
C PHE A 56 12.45 3.71 -16.79
N GLY A 57 13.73 4.02 -16.56
CA GLY A 57 14.42 5.22 -17.04
C GLY A 57 14.07 6.52 -16.30
N GLN A 58 12.91 6.57 -15.66
CA GLN A 58 12.51 7.66 -14.78
C GLN A 58 11.57 7.14 -13.69
N ILE A 59 11.81 7.57 -12.45
CA ILE A 59 10.91 7.31 -11.34
C ILE A 59 9.74 8.31 -11.41
N SER A 60 8.57 7.81 -11.78
CA SER A 60 7.30 8.55 -11.79
C SER A 60 6.26 7.87 -10.89
N TYR A 61 5.20 8.60 -10.54
CA TYR A 61 4.05 8.02 -9.84
C TYR A 61 3.50 6.80 -10.59
N GLN A 62 3.38 6.87 -11.92
CA GLN A 62 2.85 5.78 -12.75
C GLN A 62 3.73 4.52 -12.66
N THR A 63 5.05 4.67 -12.70
CA THR A 63 5.98 3.53 -12.57
C THR A 63 5.91 2.90 -11.18
N ARG A 64 5.78 3.71 -10.12
CA ARG A 64 5.63 3.19 -8.75
C ARG A 64 4.29 2.48 -8.57
N ARG A 65 3.21 3.04 -9.11
CA ARG A 65 1.88 2.43 -9.08
C ARG A 65 1.88 1.09 -9.78
N LEU A 66 2.44 1.00 -10.99
CA LEU A 66 2.55 -0.27 -11.72
C LEU A 66 3.27 -1.36 -10.91
N VAL A 67 4.39 -1.02 -10.26
CA VAL A 67 5.13 -1.97 -9.42
C VAL A 67 4.35 -2.33 -8.15
N SER A 68 3.68 -1.36 -7.53
CA SER A 68 2.80 -1.59 -6.38
C SER A 68 1.68 -2.57 -6.72
N ASP A 69 0.98 -2.37 -7.84
CA ASP A 69 -0.14 -3.20 -8.27
C ASP A 69 0.30 -4.66 -8.51
N GLU A 70 1.48 -4.86 -9.12
CA GLU A 70 2.04 -6.20 -9.32
C GLU A 70 2.45 -6.84 -7.98
N LEU A 71 3.07 -6.09 -7.08
CA LEU A 71 3.42 -6.58 -5.74
C LEU A 71 2.17 -6.95 -4.93
N GLU A 72 1.09 -6.18 -5.05
CA GLU A 72 -0.21 -6.49 -4.44
C GLU A 72 -0.81 -7.79 -5.00
N SER A 73 -0.73 -7.99 -6.31
CA SER A 73 -1.13 -9.24 -6.97
C SER A 73 -0.33 -10.45 -6.44
N VAL A 74 0.99 -10.30 -6.28
CA VAL A 74 1.84 -11.33 -5.68
C VAL A 74 1.49 -11.57 -4.22
N GLN A 75 1.25 -10.51 -3.43
CA GLN A 75 0.86 -10.64 -2.04
C GLN A 75 -0.47 -11.38 -1.91
N LYS A 76 -1.47 -11.06 -2.74
CA LYS A 76 -2.76 -11.74 -2.72
C LYS A 76 -2.64 -13.24 -2.99
N LYS A 77 -1.88 -13.63 -4.03
CA LYS A 77 -1.62 -15.04 -4.34
C LYS A 77 -0.91 -15.75 -3.19
N HIS A 78 0.05 -15.09 -2.55
CA HIS A 78 0.74 -15.64 -1.38
C HIS A 78 -0.20 -15.83 -0.20
N GLU A 79 -1.04 -14.85 0.11
CA GLU A 79 -2.05 -14.93 1.17
C GLU A 79 -3.08 -16.06 0.93
N GLU A 80 -3.52 -16.24 -0.31
CA GLU A 80 -4.38 -17.37 -0.71
C GLU A 80 -3.68 -18.72 -0.45
N LEU A 81 -2.38 -18.81 -0.74
CA LEU A 81 -1.58 -20.00 -0.46
C LEU A 81 -1.44 -20.27 1.04
N LEU A 82 -1.22 -19.24 1.86
CA LEU A 82 -1.19 -19.39 3.33
C LEU A 82 -2.53 -19.92 3.87
N LEU A 83 -3.66 -19.39 3.37
CA LEU A 83 -4.99 -19.86 3.74
C LEU A 83 -5.25 -21.30 3.30
N MET A 84 -4.76 -21.69 2.13
CA MET A 84 -4.87 -23.07 1.64
C MET A 84 -4.04 -24.05 2.49
N TRP A 85 -2.90 -23.63 3.02
CA TRP A 85 -2.03 -24.48 3.85
C TRP A 85 -2.53 -24.66 5.29
N ASP A 86 -3.33 -23.72 5.79
CA ASP A 86 -3.81 -23.71 7.17
C ASP A 86 -4.40 -25.05 7.65
N PRO A 87 -5.29 -25.75 6.91
CA PRO A 87 -5.83 -27.03 7.36
C PRO A 87 -4.77 -28.13 7.52
N ASP A 88 -3.71 -28.10 6.71
CA ASP A 88 -2.62 -29.08 6.80
C ASP A 88 -1.66 -28.73 7.92
N VAL A 89 -1.43 -27.45 8.19
CA VAL A 89 -0.70 -26.97 9.37
C VAL A 89 -1.40 -27.40 10.66
N GLU A 90 -2.72 -27.27 10.75
CA GLU A 90 -3.50 -27.76 11.88
C GLU A 90 -3.37 -29.28 12.08
N LYS A 91 -3.42 -30.06 11.00
CA LYS A 91 -3.21 -31.52 11.06
C LYS A 91 -1.81 -31.88 11.55
N ILE A 92 -0.77 -31.20 11.06
CA ILE A 92 0.62 -31.45 11.48
C ILE A 92 0.79 -31.05 12.95
N ALA A 93 0.26 -29.91 13.37
CA ALA A 93 0.29 -29.46 14.76
C ALA A 93 -0.38 -30.46 15.71
N ALA A 94 -1.45 -31.13 15.26
CA ALA A 94 -2.15 -32.15 16.03
C ALA A 94 -1.38 -33.49 16.19
N LEU A 95 -0.27 -33.70 15.46
CA LEU A 95 0.53 -34.93 15.57
C LEU A 95 1.26 -35.05 16.91
N GLY A 96 1.52 -33.95 17.61
CA GLY A 96 2.16 -33.99 18.92
C GLY A 96 2.57 -32.63 19.47
N VAL A 97 3.00 -32.62 20.74
CA VAL A 97 3.35 -31.40 21.47
C VAL A 97 4.47 -30.60 20.79
N ALA A 98 5.48 -31.28 20.23
CA ALA A 98 6.58 -30.61 19.53
C ALA A 98 6.10 -29.84 18.29
N PHE A 99 5.23 -30.43 17.47
CA PHE A 99 4.67 -29.78 16.27
C PHE A 99 3.68 -28.67 16.63
N HIS A 100 2.85 -28.87 17.65
CA HIS A 100 1.99 -27.82 18.17
C HIS A 100 2.81 -26.60 18.66
N ALA A 101 3.89 -26.84 19.41
CA ALA A 101 4.79 -25.78 19.89
C ALA A 101 5.63 -25.14 18.77
N ALA A 102 5.78 -25.82 17.64
CA ALA A 102 6.51 -25.33 16.47
C ALA A 102 5.71 -24.32 15.65
N VAL A 103 4.38 -24.23 15.80
CA VAL A 103 3.56 -23.22 15.11
C VAL A 103 3.86 -21.83 15.69
N PRO A 104 4.40 -20.87 14.91
CA PRO A 104 4.64 -19.52 15.40
C PRO A 104 3.34 -18.80 15.75
N VAL A 105 3.34 -17.94 16.77
CA VAL A 105 2.16 -17.15 17.14
C VAL A 105 1.73 -16.25 15.99
N GLU A 106 2.71 -15.70 15.27
CA GLU A 106 2.51 -14.81 14.13
C GLU A 106 1.81 -15.52 12.96
N TRP A 107 1.97 -16.83 12.81
CA TRP A 107 1.22 -17.62 11.84
C TRP A 107 -0.27 -17.54 12.12
N SER A 108 -0.67 -17.85 13.36
CA SER A 108 -2.06 -17.86 13.78
C SER A 108 -2.69 -16.46 13.66
N ALA A 109 -1.97 -15.42 14.11
CA ALA A 109 -2.41 -14.03 14.00
C ALA A 109 -2.59 -13.60 12.55
N THR A 110 -1.65 -13.96 11.67
CA THR A 110 -1.72 -13.66 10.23
C THR A 110 -2.94 -14.32 9.61
N LEU A 111 -3.19 -15.60 9.88
CA LEU A 111 -4.34 -16.28 9.32
C LEU A 111 -5.67 -15.77 9.87
N THR A 112 -5.74 -15.41 11.16
CA THR A 112 -6.92 -14.73 11.70
C THR A 112 -7.19 -13.44 10.94
N TYR A 113 -6.17 -12.61 10.74
CA TYR A 113 -6.28 -11.39 9.94
C TYR A 113 -6.77 -11.70 8.52
N LEU A 114 -6.17 -12.66 7.83
CA LEU A 114 -6.55 -13.00 6.45
C LEU A 114 -7.98 -13.54 6.36
N LYS A 115 -8.40 -14.41 7.29
CA LYS A 115 -9.78 -14.92 7.33
C LYS A 115 -10.81 -13.81 7.57
N THR A 116 -10.45 -12.78 8.35
CA THR A 116 -11.33 -11.65 8.64
C THR A 116 -11.40 -10.64 7.49
N TYR A 117 -10.26 -10.31 6.87
CA TYR A 117 -10.15 -9.17 5.95
C TYR A 117 -9.91 -9.55 4.48
N SER A 118 -9.47 -10.77 4.18
CA SER A 118 -9.24 -11.23 2.79
C SER A 118 -10.47 -11.88 2.16
N ARG A 119 -11.58 -12.04 2.91
CA ARG A 119 -12.86 -12.34 2.28
C ARG A 119 -13.21 -11.12 1.44
N PRO A 120 -13.50 -11.25 0.14
CA PRO A 120 -14.01 -10.13 -0.61
C PRO A 120 -15.26 -9.65 0.11
N THR A 121 -15.18 -8.46 0.72
CA THR A 121 -16.32 -7.54 0.73
C THR A 121 -16.85 -7.65 -0.69
N GLN A 122 -18.13 -7.96 -0.85
CA GLN A 122 -18.77 -7.78 -2.14
C GLN A 122 -18.52 -6.32 -2.50
N SER A 123 -17.44 -6.05 -3.24
CA SER A 123 -17.09 -4.72 -3.69
C SER A 123 -18.23 -4.39 -4.62
N ASN A 124 -19.14 -3.56 -4.15
CA ASN A 124 -20.23 -3.11 -4.96
C ASN A 124 -19.55 -2.29 -6.07
N PRO A 125 -19.44 -2.81 -7.31
CA PRO A 125 -18.70 -2.13 -8.38
C PRO A 125 -19.32 -0.77 -8.71
N ASP A 126 -20.55 -0.56 -8.24
CA ASP A 126 -21.32 0.68 -8.28
C ASP A 126 -20.63 1.83 -7.53
N LEU A 127 -19.91 1.58 -6.43
CA LEU A 127 -19.29 2.64 -5.62
C LEU A 127 -18.06 3.25 -6.28
N ASP A 128 -17.30 2.46 -7.02
CA ASP A 128 -16.11 2.93 -7.77
C ASP A 128 -16.54 3.70 -9.03
N LEU A 129 -17.58 3.20 -9.73
CA LEU A 129 -18.19 3.87 -10.88
C LEU A 129 -18.81 5.23 -10.52
N MET A 130 -19.48 5.31 -9.35
CA MET A 130 -20.11 6.55 -8.90
C MET A 130 -19.11 7.65 -8.53
N MET A 131 -17.88 7.29 -8.17
CA MET A 131 -16.83 8.26 -7.85
C MET A 131 -16.18 8.80 -9.14
N GLU A 132 -15.99 7.93 -10.14
CA GLU A 132 -15.54 8.32 -11.49
C GLU A 132 -16.54 9.27 -12.17
N ASP A 133 -17.85 8.99 -12.08
CA ASP A 133 -18.90 9.82 -12.69
C ASP A 133 -19.02 11.23 -12.07
N THR A 134 -18.64 11.40 -10.80
CA THR A 134 -18.66 12.71 -10.14
C THR A 134 -17.52 13.63 -10.56
N GLU A 135 -16.39 13.09 -10.99
CA GLU A 135 -15.25 13.90 -11.46
C GLU A 135 -15.41 14.35 -12.91
N LEU A 136 -16.06 13.54 -13.77
CA LEU A 136 -16.28 13.88 -15.18
C LEU A 136 -17.37 14.94 -15.41
N ASN A 137 -18.40 14.99 -14.55
CA ASN A 137 -19.46 16.00 -14.67
C ASN A 137 -19.04 17.43 -14.26
N ALA A 138 -17.83 17.62 -13.72
CA ALA A 138 -17.33 18.93 -13.31
C ALA A 138 -16.58 19.69 -14.42
N GLN A 139 -16.46 19.15 -15.64
CA GLN A 139 -15.63 19.72 -16.71
C GLN A 139 -16.34 20.09 -18.03
N ASP A 140 -17.67 20.28 -18.04
CA ASP A 140 -18.38 20.85 -19.21
C ASP A 140 -18.60 22.36 -19.06
N SER A 141 -17.52 23.13 -18.99
CA SER A 141 -17.60 24.57 -19.24
C SER A 141 -16.68 24.93 -20.41
N ASP A 142 -17.15 24.60 -21.60
CA ASP A 142 -16.65 25.20 -22.84
C ASP A 142 -16.98 26.69 -22.79
N GLY A 143 -15.99 27.51 -22.46
CA GLY A 143 -16.07 28.97 -22.36
C GLY A 143 -16.31 29.65 -23.70
N ASP A 144 -17.46 29.41 -24.33
CA ASP A 144 -17.92 30.14 -25.50
C ASP A 144 -18.85 31.29 -25.06
N SER A 145 -18.29 32.50 -24.99
CA SER A 145 -19.08 33.73 -24.95
C SER A 145 -18.90 34.46 -26.27
N ASN A 146 -19.78 34.11 -27.20
CA ASN A 146 -19.96 34.75 -28.48
C ASN A 146 -20.64 36.12 -28.28
N ASP A 147 -19.95 37.22 -28.60
CA ASP A 147 -20.61 38.49 -28.91
C ASP A 147 -19.89 39.24 -30.04
N GLY A 148 -20.48 39.13 -31.24
CA GLY A 148 -20.78 40.24 -32.15
C GLY A 148 -19.68 41.20 -32.61
N ASP A 149 -19.21 40.98 -33.84
CA ASP A 149 -18.40 41.90 -34.65
C ASP A 149 -19.17 43.18 -35.05
N ILE A 150 -18.68 44.38 -34.70
CA ILE A 150 -18.85 45.62 -35.49
C ILE A 150 -17.56 46.48 -35.36
N PRO A 151 -16.95 46.95 -36.46
CA PRO A 151 -15.69 47.68 -36.44
C PRO A 151 -15.86 49.20 -36.33
N THR A 152 -14.82 49.86 -35.78
CA THR A 152 -14.15 51.10 -36.25
C THR A 152 -13.91 52.16 -35.16
N THR A 153 -12.62 52.47 -34.98
CA THR A 153 -11.96 53.71 -34.53
C THR A 153 -12.15 54.26 -33.11
N GLY A 154 -11.03 54.32 -32.38
CA GLY A 154 -10.80 55.28 -31.30
C GLY A 154 -9.59 54.88 -30.45
N ASN A 155 -8.47 55.60 -30.61
CA ASN A 155 -7.34 55.60 -29.66
C ASN A 155 -7.86 55.75 -28.21
N ASP A 156 -7.28 55.01 -27.26
CA ASP A 156 -6.50 55.62 -26.18
C ASP A 156 -5.82 54.59 -25.26
N ILE A 157 -4.66 54.99 -24.80
CA ILE A 157 -3.62 54.30 -24.03
C ILE A 157 -4.06 54.19 -22.56
N ASN A 158 -3.91 53.05 -21.89
CA ASN A 158 -3.27 52.98 -20.57
C ASN A 158 -3.01 51.55 -20.09
N ASP A 159 -1.77 51.31 -19.63
CA ASP A 159 -1.29 50.06 -19.06
C ASP A 159 -1.95 49.80 -17.69
N GLY A 160 -2.46 48.58 -17.51
CA GLY A 160 -3.06 48.11 -16.26
C GLY A 160 -2.01 47.90 -15.17
N GLU A 161 -1.88 48.90 -14.31
CA GLU A 161 -1.13 48.91 -13.06
C GLU A 161 -1.67 47.84 -12.08
N LEU A 162 -0.81 46.90 -11.67
CA LEU A 162 -1.06 45.97 -10.56
C LEU A 162 -1.16 46.76 -9.24
N PRO A 163 -2.15 46.50 -8.36
CA PRO A 163 -2.21 47.18 -7.07
C PRO A 163 -1.06 46.71 -6.14
N PRO A 164 -0.47 47.61 -5.34
CA PRO A 164 0.64 47.28 -4.45
C PRO A 164 0.19 46.48 -3.21
N LEU A 165 0.99 45.46 -2.87
CA LEU A 165 0.94 44.70 -1.62
C LEU A 165 1.46 45.56 -0.46
N SER A 166 0.57 46.29 0.21
CA SER A 166 0.90 46.96 1.47
C SER A 166 -0.36 47.13 2.32
N ASP A 167 -0.80 46.05 2.97
CA ASP A 167 -1.69 46.09 4.14
C ASP A 167 -1.69 44.74 4.88
N LEU A 168 -0.50 44.29 5.31
CA LEU A 168 -0.39 43.31 6.39
C LEU A 168 0.26 44.02 7.58
N VAL A 169 -0.59 44.71 8.35
CA VAL A 169 -0.21 45.35 9.60
C VAL A 169 0.01 44.28 10.67
N ASP A 170 1.16 44.44 11.31
CA ASP A 170 1.68 43.84 12.53
C ASP A 170 0.66 43.34 13.56
N ILE A 171 0.87 42.10 14.04
CA ILE A 171 0.63 41.76 15.45
C ILE A 171 1.84 40.98 15.94
N GLU A 172 2.78 41.71 16.55
CA GLU A 172 3.85 41.20 17.40
C GLU A 172 3.34 41.06 18.84
N ASP A 173 3.76 39.98 19.49
CA ASP A 173 4.05 39.81 20.92
C ASP A 173 2.94 40.04 21.97
N MET A 174 2.56 38.98 22.70
CA MET A 174 2.55 39.02 24.17
C MET A 174 2.77 37.64 24.79
N ALA A 175 3.82 37.59 25.60
CA ALA A 175 4.33 36.50 26.41
C ALA A 175 3.32 35.83 27.38
N ALA A 176 3.63 34.57 27.71
CA ALA A 176 3.13 33.82 28.88
C ALA A 176 3.54 34.51 30.21
N PRO A 177 2.95 34.17 31.38
CA PRO A 177 3.34 32.92 32.07
C PRO A 177 2.28 32.23 32.96
N ALA A 178 2.57 30.95 33.20
CA ALA A 178 2.30 30.07 34.35
C ALA A 178 1.25 30.43 35.42
N SER A 179 0.39 29.44 35.73
CA SER A 179 0.21 28.87 37.07
C SER A 179 -0.28 27.42 36.95
#